data_AF-A0A945F9Q3-F1
#
_entry.id   AF-A0A945F9Q3-F1
#
_cell.length_a   1.000
_cell.length_b   1.000
_cell.length_c   1.000
_cell.angle_alpha   90.00
_cell.angle_beta   90.00
_cell.angle_gamma   90.00
#
_symmetry.space_group_name_H-M   'P 1'
#
loop_
_entity.id
_entity.type
_entity.pdbx_description
1 polymer ?
#
loop_
_entity_poly.entity_id
_entity_poly.type
_entity_poly.pdbx_seq_one_letter_code
_entity_poly.pdbx_strand_id
1 'polypeptide(L)' 'VNEMLLKQGFYNYKYVVVNRDGTIDYGAISGNYWQTENDYTVLVYFKDLGARYDRIIGMGKTNSSIINNQ' A
#
# COMPACT_ATOMS: atom_id res chain seq x y z
N VAL A 1 7.06 7.71 27.60
CA VAL A 1 5.76 7.03 27.52
C VAL A 1 5.28 7.17 26.08
N ASN A 2 4.91 6.08 25.40
CA ASN A 2 4.38 6.13 24.05
C ASN A 2 2.87 6.38 24.13
N GLU A 3 2.47 7.65 24.11
CA GLU A 3 1.06 8.07 24.17
C GLU A 3 0.72 8.95 22.97
N MET A 4 -0.42 8.66 22.32
CA MET A 4 -0.97 9.43 21.22
C MET A 4 -2.46 9.64 21.45
N LEU A 5 -2.89 10.91 21.44
CA LEU A 5 -4.30 11.27 21.57
C LEU A 5 -5.00 11.10 20.23
N LEU A 6 -6.00 10.23 20.18
CA LEU A 6 -6.85 9.99 19.01
C LEU A 6 -8.30 10.33 19.32
N LYS A 7 -9.06 10.70 18.29
CA LYS A 7 -10.51 10.89 18.41
C LYS A 7 -11.16 9.55 18.75
N GLN A 8 -12.30 9.56 19.43
CA GLN A 8 -13.05 8.33 19.68
C GLN A 8 -13.55 7.71 18.36
N GLY A 9 -13.31 6.42 18.17
CA GLY A 9 -13.65 5.68 16.96
C GLY A 9 -12.85 4.39 16.82
N PHE A 10 -13.01 3.70 15.69
CA PHE A 10 -12.26 2.49 15.35
C PHE A 10 -11.01 2.83 14.53
N TYR A 11 -9.87 2.20 14.86
CA TYR A 11 -8.59 2.41 14.20
C TYR A 11 -7.93 1.08 13.84
N ASN A 12 -7.53 0.96 12.57
CA ASN A 12 -6.59 -0.06 12.13
C ASN A 12 -5.18 0.52 12.22
N TYR A 13 -4.24 -0.24 12.78
CA TYR A 13 -2.85 0.18 12.92
C TYR A 13 -1.92 -0.99 12.60
N LYS A 14 -0.69 -0.66 12.22
CA LYS A 14 0.38 -1.64 11.94
C LYS A 14 1.71 -1.11 12.44
N TYR A 15 2.48 -1.96 13.10
CA TYR A 15 3.87 -1.65 13.44
C TYR A 15 4.79 -2.08 12.30
N VAL A 16 5.74 -1.22 11.94
CA VAL A 16 6.74 -1.45 10.90
C VAL A 16 8.12 -1.07 11.44
N VAL A 17 9.16 -1.67 10.88
CA VAL A 17 10.54 -1.34 11.22
C VAL A 17 11.12 -0.45 10.12
N VAL A 18 11.78 0.63 10.52
CA VAL A 18 12.55 1.48 9.59
C VAL A 18 14.02 1.10 9.73
N ASN A 19 14.60 0.63 8.63
CA ASN A 19 16.01 0.27 8.57
C ASN A 19 16.90 1.52 8.60
N ARG A 20 18.20 1.32 8.83
CA ARG A 20 19.18 2.43 8.91
C ARG A 20 19.30 3.24 7.63
N ASP A 21 18.98 2.64 6.49
CA ASP A 21 18.97 3.27 5.16
C ASP A 21 17.64 3.99 4.84
N GLY A 22 16.67 3.97 5.75
CA GLY A 22 15.35 4.56 5.58
C GLY A 22 14.35 3.66 4.86
N THR A 23 14.72 2.43 4.47
CA THR A 23 13.76 1.46 3.92
C THR A 23 12.80 0.98 5.01
N ILE A 24 11.55 0.73 4.64
CA ILE A 24 10.51 0.25 5.56
C ILE A 24 10.35 -1.26 5.38
N ASP A 25 10.58 -2.01 6.45
CA ASP A 25 10.24 -3.43 6.53
C ASP A 25 8.85 -3.58 7.17
N TYR A 26 7.87 -3.86 6.32
CA TYR A 26 6.49 -4.09 6.72
C TYR A 26 6.24 -5.46 7.37
N GLY A 27 7.16 -6.41 7.22
CA GLY A 27 7.01 -7.79 7.67
C GLY A 27 7.80 -8.12 8.93
N ALA A 28 8.74 -7.28 9.35
CA ALA A 28 9.63 -7.54 10.49
C ALA A 28 8.89 -7.91 11.81
N ILE A 29 7.71 -7.34 12.05
CA ILE A 29 6.92 -7.60 13.26
C ILE A 29 5.71 -8.49 12.96
N SER A 30 4.93 -8.15 11.94
CA SER A 30 3.67 -8.86 11.64
C SER A 30 3.82 -10.05 10.69
N GLY A 31 5.02 -10.31 10.18
CA GLY A 31 5.25 -11.30 9.12
C GLY A 31 4.72 -10.88 7.75
N ASN A 32 4.94 -11.75 6.76
CA ASN A 32 4.41 -11.65 5.40
C ASN A 32 3.64 -12.93 5.06
N TYR A 33 2.31 -12.84 4.99
CA TYR A 33 1.43 -13.96 4.68
C TYR A 33 0.69 -13.72 3.37
N TRP A 34 0.72 -14.69 2.47
CA TRP A 34 0.10 -14.53 1.14
C TRP A 34 -1.44 -14.56 1.19
N GLN A 35 -2.02 -15.19 2.23
CA GLN A 35 -3.46 -15.25 2.46
C GLN A 35 -4.06 -13.94 2.96
N THR A 36 -3.24 -12.96 3.36
CA THR A 36 -3.75 -11.69 3.88
C THR A 36 -4.52 -10.95 2.78
N GLU A 37 -5.72 -10.52 3.11
CA GLU A 37 -6.56 -9.68 2.27
C GLU A 37 -5.91 -8.29 2.13
N ASN A 38 -5.58 -7.91 0.91
CA ASN A 38 -4.94 -6.66 0.53
C ASN A 38 -5.65 -6.10 -0.70
N ASP A 39 -5.96 -4.81 -0.67
CA ASP A 39 -6.49 -4.08 -1.81
C ASP A 39 -5.35 -3.46 -2.62
N TYR A 40 -5.31 -3.76 -3.91
CA TYR A 40 -4.35 -3.21 -4.87
C TYR A 40 -5.05 -2.24 -5.81
N THR A 41 -4.47 -1.06 -5.97
CA THR A 41 -4.91 -0.08 -6.97
C THR A 41 -3.80 0.11 -7.99
N VAL A 42 -4.14 -0.05 -9.26
CA VAL A 42 -3.25 0.15 -10.41
C VAL A 42 -3.66 1.43 -11.11
N LEU A 43 -2.71 2.33 -11.32
CA LEU A 43 -2.90 3.59 -12.05
C LEU A 43 -2.06 3.56 -13.31
N VAL A 44 -2.70 3.73 -14.46
CA VAL A 44 -2.02 3.75 -15.76
C VAL A 44 -1.77 5.20 -16.15
N TYR A 45 -0.51 5.58 -16.20
CA TYR A 45 -0.07 6.90 -16.63
C TYR A 45 0.39 6.87 -18.08
N PHE A 46 0.08 7.92 -18.82
CA PHE A 46 0.50 8.12 -20.19
C PHE A 46 0.93 9.57 -20.41
N LYS A 47 2.05 9.71 -21.13
CA LYS A 47 2.64 11.00 -21.47
C LYS A 47 2.91 11.03 -22.97
N ASP A 48 2.22 11.91 -23.67
CA ASP A 48 2.48 12.16 -25.09
C ASP A 48 3.86 12.80 -25.32
N LEU A 49 4.40 12.65 -26.53
CA LEU A 49 5.58 13.37 -26.97
C LEU A 49 5.30 14.89 -26.94
N GLY A 50 6.07 15.63 -26.14
CA GLY A 50 5.89 17.07 -25.95
C GLY A 50 4.86 17.46 -24.87
N ALA A 51 4.26 16.48 -24.18
CA ALA A 51 3.35 16.77 -23.07
C ALA A 51 4.11 17.35 -21.85
N ARG A 52 3.47 18.33 -21.21
CA ARG A 52 4.02 19.00 -20.02
C ARG A 52 3.76 18.25 -18.71
N TYR A 53 2.90 17.23 -18.73
CA TYR A 53 2.51 16.47 -17.55
C TYR A 53 2.08 15.05 -17.93
N ASP A 54 2.11 14.16 -16.94
CA ASP A 54 1.69 12.78 -17.09
C ASP A 54 0.19 12.66 -16.77
N ARG A 55 -0.57 12.03 -17.66
CA ARG A 55 -2.03 11.87 -17.52
C ARG A 55 -2.35 10.48 -17.00
N ILE A 56 -3.27 10.37 -16.06
CA ILE A 56 -3.87 9.07 -15.72
C ILE A 56 -4.90 8.73 -16.81
N ILE A 57 -4.65 7.67 -17.55
CA ILE A 57 -5.55 7.18 -18.62
C ILE A 57 -6.37 5.96 -18.18
N GLY A 58 -6.09 5.39 -17.01
CA GLY A 58 -6.84 4.27 -16.48
C GLY A 58 -6.58 4.02 -15.00
N MET A 59 -7.56 3.40 -14.34
CA MET A 59 -7.46 2.92 -12.97
C MET A 59 -8.09 1.54 -12.87
N GLY A 60 -7.38 0.60 -12.25
CA GLY A 60 -7.88 -0.72 -11.88
C GLY A 60 -7.79 -0.91 -10.37
N LYS A 61 -8.74 -1.65 -9.79
CA LYS A 61 -8.70 -2.09 -8.40
C LYS A 61 -8.94 -3.59 -8.33
N THR A 62 -8.18 -4.29 -7.48
CA THR A 62 -8.34 -5.72 -7.24
C THR A 62 -7.97 -6.04 -5.80
N ASN A 63 -8.44 -7.17 -5.29
CA ASN A 63 -8.24 -7.61 -3.91
C ASN A 63 -7.62 -9.02 -3.91
N SER A 64 -6.69 -9.30 -2.98
CA SER A 64 -6.03 -10.61 -2.90
C SER A 64 -6.93 -11.78 -2.49
N SER A 65 -8.19 -11.55 -2.14
CA SER A 65 -9.17 -12.64 -2.00
C SER A 65 -9.44 -13.33 -3.34
N ILE A 66 -9.09 -12.70 -4.47
CA ILE A 66 -9.21 -13.24 -5.83
C ILE A 66 -7.80 -13.49 -6.40
N ILE A 67 -7.00 -14.32 -5.74
CA ILE A 67 -5.73 -14.80 -6.29
C ILE A 67 -6.01 -15.96 -7.25
N ASN A 68 -5.62 -15.80 -8.50
CA ASN A 68 -5.64 -16.87 -9.49
C ASN A 68 -4.19 -17.32 -9.77
N ASN A 69 -3.86 -18.57 -9.49
CA ASN A 69 -2.52 -19.15 -9.69
C ASN A 69 -2.56 -20.29 -10.73
N GLN A 70 -3.27 -20.07 -11.84
CA GLN A 70 -3.35 -21.06 -12.93
C GLN A 70 -1.96 -21.45 -13.44
#